data_AF-A0A4Q3TCF2-F1
#
_entry.id   AF-A0A4Q3TCF2-F1
#
_cell.length_a   1.000
_cell.length_b   1.000
_cell.length_c   1.000
_cell.angle_alpha   90.00
_cell.angle_beta   90.00
_cell.angle_gamma   90.00
#
_symmetry.space_group_name_H-M   'P 1'
#
loop_
_entity.id
_entity.type
_entity.pdbx_description
1 polymer ?
#
loop_
_entity_poly.entity_id
_entity_poly.type
_entity_poly.pdbx_seq_one_letter_code
_entity_poly.pdbx_strand_id
1 'polypeptide(L)'
;NILDNYPRDELFQITEDELLEIALGILHLHDRPRIKTFTRKDPFDRFVSILAFIPRERFDASVRERIGAILARAWGGRISAWYPQLSDQPLVRIHYIIGVNPGDHPCPDQAALDAEVAEAGRSWVDRFESALRVADVEEVSVGPVSARWADAFGAGYRDRYDAAEAVADYQAIDTLNATGEVGSGEPVAVRAFRSDRDGTLNFRFKLYRRGSAVPLSDVLPILADMGLKTLEEWGYALKPAGDPEIHVHEFLLEDPRGGDLSFDTVRDPFEAAFAAVWNGRTESDGFNRLVLELGVNWREAALIRTLARYRQQTGLDPSQAVQEEALRDYPTVARAILALFDAKFSPDAGGDAASREATVTDLATHINDLLQDVKSLDHDKALRRLSLLVQAIKRTNYY
;
A
#
# COMPACT_ATOMS: atom_id res chain seq x y z
N ASN A 1 -34.01 -34.24 6.09
CA ASN A 1 -33.38 -35.34 6.83
C ASN A 1 -32.20 -34.79 7.66
N ILE A 2 -32.51 -34.07 8.75
CA ILE A 2 -31.53 -33.30 9.54
C ILE A 2 -30.91 -34.18 10.63
N LEU A 3 -31.74 -34.92 11.38
CA LEU A 3 -31.29 -35.77 12.48
C LEU A 3 -30.49 -36.98 12.00
N ASP A 4 -30.85 -37.64 10.89
CA ASP A 4 -30.09 -38.81 10.41
C ASP A 4 -28.66 -38.45 10.00
N ASN A 5 -28.42 -37.18 9.66
CA ASN A 5 -27.10 -36.67 9.30
C ASN A 5 -26.37 -36.03 10.49
N TYR A 6 -27.01 -35.81 11.64
CA TYR A 6 -26.36 -35.22 12.82
C TYR A 6 -25.24 -36.15 13.34
N PRO A 7 -24.08 -35.65 13.79
CA PRO A 7 -23.04 -36.53 14.30
C PRO A 7 -23.58 -37.32 15.49
N ARG A 8 -23.47 -38.66 15.46
CA ARG A 8 -24.08 -39.54 16.47
C ARG A 8 -23.59 -39.23 17.88
N ASP A 9 -22.29 -39.02 18.03
CA ASP A 9 -21.68 -38.71 19.33
C ASP A 9 -22.18 -37.38 19.89
N GLU A 10 -22.49 -36.42 19.02
CA GLU A 10 -23.10 -35.15 19.41
C GLU A 10 -24.56 -35.32 19.83
N LEU A 11 -25.32 -36.17 19.12
CA LEU A 11 -26.74 -36.44 19.42
C LEU A 11 -26.93 -37.07 20.82
N PHE A 12 -25.97 -37.85 21.30
CA PHE A 12 -26.02 -38.43 22.65
C PHE A 12 -25.57 -37.48 23.76
N GLN A 13 -24.88 -36.39 23.43
CA GLN A 13 -24.28 -35.48 24.41
C GLN A 13 -24.99 -34.12 24.49
N ILE A 14 -25.98 -33.87 23.62
CA ILE A 14 -26.75 -32.63 23.55
C ILE A 14 -28.06 -32.74 24.33
N THR A 15 -28.52 -31.65 24.92
CA THR A 15 -29.85 -31.59 25.54
C THR A 15 -30.95 -31.52 24.48
N GLU A 16 -32.19 -31.88 24.84
CA GLU A 16 -33.32 -31.82 23.92
C GLU A 16 -33.58 -30.39 23.40
N ASP A 17 -33.50 -29.40 24.29
CA ASP A 17 -33.71 -27.98 23.95
C ASP A 17 -32.64 -27.45 23.00
N GLU A 18 -31.36 -27.73 23.27
CA GLU A 18 -30.25 -27.34 22.38
C GLU A 18 -30.35 -28.06 21.02
N LEU A 19 -30.74 -29.33 21.01
CA LEU A 19 -30.92 -30.08 19.77
C LEU A 19 -32.06 -29.49 18.93
N LEU A 20 -33.17 -29.09 19.56
CA LEU A 20 -34.28 -28.44 18.88
C LEU A 20 -33.85 -27.10 18.27
N GLU A 21 -33.13 -26.28 19.03
CA GLU A 21 -32.62 -24.98 18.57
C GLU A 21 -31.68 -25.15 17.35
N ILE A 22 -30.71 -26.06 17.44
CA ILE A 22 -29.77 -26.33 16.35
C ILE A 22 -30.51 -26.92 15.15
N ALA A 23 -31.43 -27.86 15.34
CA ALA A 23 -32.18 -28.48 14.25
C ALA A 23 -33.06 -27.47 13.49
N LEU A 24 -33.74 -26.57 14.21
CA LEU A 24 -34.51 -25.47 13.61
C LEU A 24 -33.57 -24.47 12.90
N GLY A 25 -32.41 -24.20 13.49
CA GLY A 25 -31.36 -23.40 12.86
C GLY A 25 -30.92 -23.98 11.52
N ILE A 26 -30.64 -25.29 11.47
CA ILE A 26 -30.25 -26.01 10.25
C ILE A 26 -31.39 -25.99 9.23
N LEU A 27 -32.64 -26.17 9.66
CA LEU A 27 -33.81 -26.09 8.78
C LEU A 27 -33.87 -24.73 8.06
N HIS A 28 -33.71 -23.62 8.79
CA HIS A 28 -33.71 -22.29 8.19
C HIS A 28 -32.57 -22.06 7.18
N LEU A 29 -31.43 -22.77 7.32
CA LEU A 29 -30.33 -22.68 6.36
C LEU A 29 -30.63 -23.37 5.03
N HIS A 30 -31.52 -24.37 5.01
CA HIS A 30 -31.98 -24.97 3.76
C HIS A 30 -32.82 -24.00 2.93
N ASP A 31 -33.64 -23.17 3.59
CA ASP A 31 -34.45 -22.16 2.91
C ASP A 31 -33.64 -20.93 2.50
N ARG A 32 -32.65 -20.53 3.33
CA ARG A 32 -31.76 -19.39 3.07
C ARG A 32 -30.30 -19.80 3.30
N PRO A 33 -29.64 -20.37 2.28
CA PRO A 33 -28.25 -20.79 2.39
C PRO A 33 -27.35 -19.61 2.78
N ARG A 34 -26.68 -19.76 3.91
CA ARG A 34 -25.65 -18.84 4.40
C ARG A 34 -24.70 -19.60 5.30
N ILE A 35 -23.54 -19.00 5.54
CA ILE A 35 -22.60 -19.56 6.49
C ILE A 35 -23.15 -19.34 7.89
N LYS A 36 -23.14 -20.39 8.70
CA LYS A 36 -23.56 -20.33 10.11
C LYS A 36 -22.88 -21.42 10.92
N THR A 37 -22.56 -21.14 12.17
CA THR A 37 -22.00 -22.11 13.10
C THR A 37 -22.98 -22.45 14.22
N PHE A 38 -22.91 -23.69 14.69
CA PHE A 38 -23.62 -24.16 15.87
C PHE A 38 -22.60 -24.75 16.84
N THR A 39 -22.59 -24.23 18.06
CA THR A 39 -21.56 -24.53 19.05
C THR A 39 -22.17 -25.33 20.19
N ARG A 40 -21.48 -26.40 20.61
CA ARG A 40 -21.73 -27.12 21.85
C ARG A 40 -20.43 -27.24 22.64
N LYS A 41 -20.49 -26.99 23.95
CA LYS A 41 -19.36 -27.18 24.86
C LYS A 41 -19.35 -28.61 25.41
N ASP A 42 -18.17 -29.23 25.52
CA ASP A 42 -18.02 -30.49 26.23
C ASP A 42 -18.40 -30.31 27.72
N PRO A 43 -19.19 -31.20 28.33
CA PRO A 43 -19.54 -31.10 29.75
C PRO A 43 -18.34 -31.07 30.71
N PHE A 44 -17.19 -31.59 30.28
CA PHE A 44 -15.92 -31.56 31.02
C PHE A 44 -14.98 -30.43 30.58
N ASP A 45 -15.44 -29.55 29.70
CA ASP A 45 -14.72 -28.35 29.24
C ASP A 45 -13.37 -28.62 28.56
N ARG A 46 -13.21 -29.81 27.95
CA ARG A 46 -11.95 -30.20 27.29
C ARG A 46 -11.88 -29.75 25.83
N PHE A 47 -13.04 -29.58 25.21
CA PHE A 47 -13.15 -29.16 23.81
C PHE A 47 -14.48 -28.47 23.55
N VAL A 48 -14.54 -27.77 22.44
CA VAL A 48 -15.75 -27.17 21.88
C VAL A 48 -16.03 -27.84 20.53
N SER A 49 -17.25 -28.31 20.38
CA SER A 49 -17.77 -28.96 19.19
C SER A 49 -18.53 -27.95 18.36
N ILE A 50 -18.12 -27.74 17.10
CA ILE A 50 -18.67 -26.68 16.25
C ILE A 50 -19.06 -27.25 14.90
N LEU A 51 -20.35 -27.16 14.56
CA LEU A 51 -20.87 -27.48 13.24
C LEU A 51 -20.95 -26.22 12.40
N ALA A 52 -20.07 -26.09 11.41
CA ALA A 52 -20.12 -25.03 10.42
C ALA A 52 -20.85 -25.51 9.16
N PHE A 53 -21.87 -24.77 8.73
CA PHE A 53 -22.56 -24.98 7.47
C PHE A 53 -22.12 -23.91 6.47
N ILE A 54 -21.73 -24.32 5.27
CA ILE A 54 -21.17 -23.44 4.24
C ILE A 54 -21.87 -23.72 2.91
N PRO A 55 -22.38 -22.70 2.17
CA PRO A 55 -22.88 -22.89 0.82
C PRO A 55 -21.86 -23.60 -0.06
N ARG A 56 -22.29 -24.64 -0.79
CA ARG A 56 -21.40 -25.51 -1.57
C ARG A 56 -20.56 -24.73 -2.58
N GLU A 57 -21.12 -23.70 -3.20
CA GLU A 57 -20.45 -22.79 -4.15
C GLU A 57 -19.31 -21.98 -3.52
N ARG A 58 -19.31 -21.82 -2.18
CA ARG A 58 -18.31 -21.07 -1.42
C ARG A 58 -17.32 -21.96 -0.69
N PHE A 59 -17.47 -23.29 -0.78
CA PHE A 59 -16.62 -24.22 -0.05
C PHE A 59 -15.37 -24.58 -0.85
N ASP A 60 -14.20 -24.25 -0.28
CA ASP A 60 -12.90 -24.76 -0.71
C ASP A 60 -12.00 -25.05 0.51
N ALA A 61 -10.81 -25.60 0.26
CA ALA A 61 -9.86 -25.94 1.33
C ALA A 61 -9.36 -24.71 2.11
N SER A 62 -9.20 -23.55 1.45
CA SER A 62 -8.77 -22.30 2.07
C SER A 62 -9.84 -21.74 3.00
N VAL A 63 -11.11 -21.74 2.56
CA VAL A 63 -12.26 -21.34 3.39
C VAL A 63 -12.36 -22.20 4.64
N ARG A 64 -12.21 -23.52 4.51
CA ARG A 64 -12.17 -24.45 5.66
C ARG A 64 -11.05 -24.08 6.65
N GLU A 65 -9.86 -23.79 6.15
CA GLU A 65 -8.70 -23.46 6.98
C GLU A 65 -8.88 -22.13 7.70
N ARG A 66 -9.32 -21.08 6.99
CA ARG A 66 -9.62 -19.77 7.56
C ARG A 66 -10.68 -19.85 8.66
N ILE A 67 -11.81 -20.54 8.38
CA ILE A 67 -12.87 -20.73 9.37
C ILE A 67 -12.31 -21.49 10.59
N GLY A 68 -11.55 -22.56 10.38
CA GLY A 68 -10.93 -23.31 11.48
C GLY A 68 -10.01 -22.44 12.34
N ALA A 69 -9.19 -21.58 11.74
CA ALA A 69 -8.29 -20.66 12.44
C ALA A 69 -9.05 -19.60 13.25
N ILE A 70 -10.13 -19.04 12.67
CA ILE A 70 -11.02 -18.11 13.37
C ILE A 70 -11.64 -18.77 14.60
N LEU A 71 -12.18 -19.97 14.45
CA LEU A 71 -12.77 -20.74 15.56
C LEU A 71 -11.73 -21.03 16.65
N ALA A 72 -10.54 -21.50 16.28
CA ALA A 72 -9.48 -21.80 17.23
C ALA A 72 -9.06 -20.56 18.03
N ARG A 73 -8.82 -19.42 17.36
CA ARG A 73 -8.47 -18.15 18.00
C ARG A 73 -9.61 -17.63 18.89
N ALA A 74 -10.85 -17.66 18.42
CA ALA A 74 -12.01 -17.15 19.17
C ALA A 74 -12.23 -17.90 20.49
N TRP A 75 -11.92 -19.19 20.51
CA TRP A 75 -11.98 -20.04 21.71
C TRP A 75 -10.64 -20.16 22.45
N GLY A 76 -9.59 -19.43 22.06
CA GLY A 76 -8.26 -19.51 22.68
C GLY A 76 -7.65 -20.93 22.64
N GLY A 77 -8.06 -21.74 21.67
CA GLY A 77 -7.76 -23.16 21.59
C GLY A 77 -7.00 -23.54 20.32
N ARG A 78 -7.00 -24.84 20.02
CA ARG A 78 -6.41 -25.42 18.80
C ARG A 78 -7.39 -26.35 18.10
N ILE A 79 -7.29 -26.45 16.78
CA ILE A 79 -8.07 -27.44 16.03
C ILE A 79 -7.51 -28.83 16.35
N SER A 80 -8.29 -29.64 17.07
CA SER A 80 -7.93 -31.03 17.43
C SER A 80 -8.30 -32.00 16.31
N ALA A 81 -9.47 -31.80 15.70
CA ALA A 81 -9.96 -32.60 14.59
C ALA A 81 -10.96 -31.80 13.76
N TRP A 82 -11.17 -32.23 12.51
CA TRP A 82 -12.25 -31.72 11.68
C TRP A 82 -12.76 -32.83 10.76
N TYR A 83 -14.07 -32.85 10.50
CA TYR A 83 -14.72 -33.86 9.66
C TYR A 83 -15.64 -33.18 8.64
N PRO A 84 -15.31 -33.20 7.35
CA PRO A 84 -16.16 -32.66 6.32
C PRO A 84 -17.26 -33.67 5.97
N GLN A 85 -18.47 -33.20 5.76
CA GLN A 85 -19.55 -33.97 5.17
C GLN A 85 -20.05 -33.24 3.93
N LEU A 86 -19.66 -33.78 2.78
CA LEU A 86 -20.15 -33.37 1.48
C LEU A 86 -21.36 -34.22 1.13
N SER A 87 -22.45 -33.58 0.73
CA SER A 87 -23.67 -34.25 0.26
C SER A 87 -24.19 -33.54 -0.98
N ASP A 88 -25.25 -34.07 -1.59
CA ASP A 88 -25.94 -33.40 -2.71
C ASP A 88 -26.80 -32.20 -2.27
N GLN A 89 -26.77 -31.87 -0.98
CA GLN A 89 -27.42 -30.68 -0.42
C GLN A 89 -26.67 -29.40 -0.81
N PRO A 90 -27.34 -28.22 -0.79
CA PRO A 90 -26.72 -26.93 -1.11
C PRO A 90 -25.68 -26.48 -0.07
N LEU A 91 -25.56 -27.18 1.06
CA LEU A 91 -24.64 -26.87 2.14
C LEU A 91 -23.64 -28.01 2.35
N VAL A 92 -22.36 -27.64 2.50
CA VAL A 92 -21.31 -28.49 3.05
C VAL A 92 -21.30 -28.27 4.56
N ARG A 93 -21.26 -29.35 5.33
CA ARG A 93 -21.07 -29.29 6.78
C ARG A 93 -19.63 -29.64 7.13
N ILE A 94 -19.02 -28.88 8.01
CA ILE A 94 -17.74 -29.20 8.62
C ILE A 94 -17.93 -29.26 10.12
N HIS A 95 -17.55 -30.38 10.71
CA HIS A 95 -17.55 -30.54 12.15
C HIS A 95 -16.14 -30.28 12.67
N TYR A 96 -15.94 -29.18 13.38
CA TYR A 96 -14.68 -28.83 14.03
C TYR A 96 -14.71 -29.23 15.50
N ILE A 97 -13.59 -29.78 15.97
CA ILE A 97 -13.33 -30.01 17.39
C ILE A 97 -12.18 -29.09 17.79
N ILE A 98 -12.48 -28.08 18.60
CA ILE A 98 -11.49 -27.14 19.13
C ILE A 98 -11.11 -27.58 20.54
N GLY A 99 -9.88 -28.06 20.72
CA GLY A 99 -9.36 -28.36 22.05
C GLY A 99 -9.06 -27.06 22.79
N VAL A 100 -9.58 -26.95 24.02
CA VAL A 100 -9.41 -25.78 24.90
C VAL A 100 -8.79 -26.24 26.23
N ASN A 101 -8.28 -25.29 27.02
CA ASN A 101 -7.84 -25.57 28.38
C ASN A 101 -9.03 -25.46 29.33
N PRO A 102 -9.41 -26.53 30.05
CA PRO A 102 -10.57 -26.51 30.94
C PRO A 102 -10.49 -25.37 31.97
N GLY A 103 -11.55 -24.56 32.03
CA GLY A 103 -11.66 -23.41 32.93
C GLY A 103 -10.82 -22.18 32.55
N ASP A 104 -10.01 -22.26 31.50
CA ASP A 104 -9.11 -21.19 31.06
C ASP A 104 -9.18 -21.01 29.53
N HIS A 105 -10.36 -20.60 29.07
CA HIS A 105 -10.58 -20.22 27.68
C HIS A 105 -11.67 -19.16 27.55
N PRO A 106 -11.61 -18.28 26.53
CA PRO A 106 -12.67 -17.32 26.27
C PRO A 106 -13.96 -18.02 25.81
N CYS A 107 -15.10 -17.36 26.04
CA CYS A 107 -16.36 -17.70 25.40
C CYS A 107 -16.73 -16.58 24.43
N PRO A 108 -16.55 -16.76 23.11
CA PRO A 108 -16.84 -15.72 22.13
C PRO A 108 -18.35 -15.43 22.09
N ASP A 109 -18.70 -14.19 21.74
CA ASP A 109 -20.06 -13.85 21.34
C ASP A 109 -20.40 -14.58 20.03
N GLN A 110 -21.48 -15.36 20.05
CA GLN A 110 -21.87 -16.20 18.93
C GLN A 110 -22.25 -15.37 17.70
N ALA A 111 -22.86 -14.19 17.89
CA ALA A 111 -23.24 -13.32 16.78
C ALA A 111 -22.01 -12.71 16.08
N ALA A 112 -21.04 -12.21 16.86
CA ALA A 112 -19.76 -11.74 16.33
C ALA A 112 -18.96 -12.86 15.64
N LEU A 113 -18.93 -14.06 16.22
CA LEU A 113 -18.25 -15.22 15.64
C LEU A 113 -18.88 -15.64 14.31
N ASP A 114 -20.21 -15.72 14.25
CA ASP A 114 -20.93 -16.04 13.01
C ASP A 114 -20.68 -14.98 11.92
N ALA A 115 -20.61 -13.69 12.28
CA ALA A 115 -20.30 -12.62 11.33
C ALA A 115 -18.88 -12.76 10.76
N GLU A 116 -17.89 -13.04 11.61
CA GLU A 116 -16.50 -13.22 11.20
C GLU A 116 -16.31 -14.48 10.33
N VAL A 117 -16.95 -15.59 10.71
CA VAL A 117 -16.95 -16.84 9.94
C VAL A 117 -17.67 -16.67 8.59
N ALA A 118 -18.76 -15.91 8.56
CA ALA A 118 -19.47 -15.60 7.32
C ALA A 118 -18.62 -14.77 6.36
N GLU A 119 -17.88 -13.79 6.86
CA GLU A 119 -16.94 -12.99 6.05
C GLU A 119 -15.80 -13.87 5.49
N ALA A 120 -15.28 -14.80 6.28
CA ALA A 120 -14.20 -15.70 5.88
C ALA A 120 -14.56 -16.66 4.72
N GLY A 121 -15.85 -16.98 4.57
CA GLY A 121 -16.35 -17.79 3.48
C GLY A 121 -17.05 -17.02 2.36
N ARG A 122 -16.94 -15.68 2.32
CA ARG A 122 -17.26 -14.95 1.08
C ARG A 122 -16.27 -15.33 -0.03
N SER A 123 -16.75 -15.35 -1.27
CA SER A 123 -15.84 -15.52 -2.41
C SER A 123 -14.93 -14.30 -2.55
N TRP A 124 -13.79 -14.46 -3.22
CA TRP A 124 -12.93 -13.32 -3.54
C TRP A 124 -13.70 -12.25 -4.34
N VAL A 125 -14.51 -12.67 -5.31
CA VAL A 125 -15.35 -11.81 -6.14
C VAL A 125 -16.30 -10.96 -5.28
N ASP A 126 -17.02 -11.58 -4.33
CA ASP A 126 -17.94 -10.86 -3.44
C ASP A 126 -17.23 -9.80 -2.59
N ARG A 127 -16.02 -10.12 -2.11
CA ARG A 127 -15.20 -9.19 -1.33
C ARG A 127 -14.69 -8.05 -2.20
N PHE A 128 -14.25 -8.34 -3.42
CA PHE A 128 -13.82 -7.34 -4.39
C PHE A 128 -14.94 -6.38 -4.77
N GLU A 129 -16.15 -6.88 -5.06
CA GLU A 129 -17.32 -6.01 -5.30
C GLU A 129 -17.68 -5.15 -4.11
N SER A 130 -17.57 -5.69 -2.89
CA SER A 130 -17.84 -4.92 -1.68
C SER A 130 -16.79 -3.82 -1.50
N ALA A 131 -15.53 -4.13 -1.75
CA ALA A 131 -14.44 -3.15 -1.72
C ALA A 131 -14.62 -2.05 -2.79
N LEU A 132 -15.07 -2.40 -4.00
CA LEU A 132 -15.37 -1.42 -5.06
C LEU A 132 -16.45 -0.43 -4.61
N ARG A 133 -17.53 -0.92 -3.97
CA ARG A 133 -18.60 -0.05 -3.43
C ARG A 133 -18.10 0.88 -2.33
N VAL A 134 -17.17 0.40 -1.49
CA VAL A 134 -16.57 1.23 -0.42
C VAL A 134 -15.62 2.28 -0.98
N ALA A 135 -14.93 1.98 -2.08
CA ALA A 135 -14.01 2.87 -2.76
C ALA A 135 -14.68 3.91 -3.68
N ASP A 136 -15.99 4.14 -3.52
CA ASP A 136 -16.80 5.11 -4.27
C ASP A 136 -16.82 4.88 -5.79
N VAL A 137 -16.66 3.62 -6.23
CA VAL A 137 -16.92 3.25 -7.62
C VAL A 137 -18.42 3.26 -7.86
N GLU A 138 -18.87 3.93 -8.93
CA GLU A 138 -20.28 4.02 -9.29
C GLU A 138 -20.94 2.62 -9.33
N GLU A 139 -22.10 2.45 -8.68
CA GLU A 139 -22.75 1.13 -8.53
C GLU A 139 -23.00 0.43 -9.88
N VAL A 140 -23.27 1.21 -10.94
CA VAL A 140 -23.46 0.70 -12.30
C VAL A 140 -22.19 0.06 -12.88
N SER A 141 -21.02 0.52 -12.42
CA SER A 141 -19.70 0.07 -12.87
C SER A 141 -19.17 -1.11 -12.05
N VAL A 142 -19.69 -1.36 -10.83
CA VAL A 142 -19.18 -2.42 -9.93
C VAL A 142 -19.22 -3.80 -10.59
N GLY A 143 -20.36 -4.19 -11.17
CA GLY A 143 -20.51 -5.49 -11.84
C GLY A 143 -19.55 -5.67 -13.04
N PRO A 144 -19.53 -4.74 -14.02
CA PRO A 144 -18.58 -4.78 -15.13
C PRO A 144 -17.11 -4.79 -14.70
N VAL A 145 -16.73 -3.97 -13.72
CA VAL A 145 -15.35 -3.92 -13.20
C VAL A 145 -15.00 -5.23 -12.51
N SER A 146 -15.87 -5.75 -11.65
CA SER A 146 -15.71 -7.04 -10.98
C SER A 146 -15.52 -8.20 -11.97
N ALA A 147 -16.37 -8.29 -12.99
CA ALA A 147 -16.29 -9.32 -14.02
C ALA A 147 -14.96 -9.27 -14.80
N ARG A 148 -14.38 -8.08 -14.96
CA ARG A 148 -13.09 -7.88 -15.64
C ARG A 148 -11.89 -8.16 -14.73
N TRP A 149 -11.97 -7.79 -13.46
CA TRP A 149 -10.82 -7.67 -12.57
C TRP A 149 -10.74 -8.70 -11.45
N ALA A 150 -11.87 -9.20 -10.94
CA ALA A 150 -11.83 -10.07 -9.75
C ALA A 150 -10.94 -11.30 -10.00
N ASP A 151 -11.02 -11.91 -11.19
CA ASP A 151 -10.18 -13.03 -11.61
C ASP A 151 -8.81 -12.67 -12.18
N ALA A 152 -8.53 -11.38 -12.38
CA ALA A 152 -7.21 -10.90 -12.77
C ALA A 152 -6.16 -11.13 -11.67
N PHE A 153 -6.58 -11.09 -10.41
CA PHE A 153 -5.72 -11.29 -9.24
C PHE A 153 -5.53 -12.79 -9.00
N GLY A 154 -4.32 -13.32 -9.26
CA GLY A 154 -4.02 -14.74 -9.05
C GLY A 154 -3.94 -15.16 -7.58
N ALA A 155 -3.89 -16.47 -7.32
CA ALA A 155 -3.87 -17.03 -5.96
C ALA A 155 -2.74 -16.44 -5.09
N GLY A 156 -1.50 -16.38 -5.60
CA GLY A 156 -0.37 -15.82 -4.84
C GLY A 156 -0.51 -14.34 -4.49
N TYR A 157 -1.27 -13.57 -5.28
CA TYR A 157 -1.62 -12.19 -4.92
C TYR A 157 -2.65 -12.18 -3.78
N ARG A 158 -3.73 -12.97 -3.93
CA ARG A 158 -4.83 -13.09 -2.96
C ARG A 158 -4.38 -13.66 -1.61
N ASP A 159 -3.29 -14.40 -1.56
CA ASP A 159 -2.69 -14.91 -0.32
C ASP A 159 -2.00 -13.80 0.49
N ARG A 160 -1.58 -12.71 -0.17
CA ARG A 160 -0.84 -11.60 0.46
C ARG A 160 -1.71 -10.37 0.69
N TYR A 161 -2.60 -10.05 -0.24
CA TYR A 161 -3.40 -8.82 -0.23
C TYR A 161 -4.89 -9.11 -0.10
N ASP A 162 -5.58 -8.20 0.57
CA ASP A 162 -7.04 -8.23 0.64
C ASP A 162 -7.69 -7.59 -0.59
N ALA A 163 -9.02 -7.63 -0.62
CA ALA A 163 -9.80 -7.08 -1.71
C ALA A 163 -9.75 -5.54 -1.77
N ALA A 164 -9.53 -4.85 -0.64
CA ALA A 164 -9.44 -3.40 -0.62
C ALA A 164 -8.15 -2.93 -1.30
N GLU A 165 -7.04 -3.60 -1.01
CA GLU A 165 -5.76 -3.37 -1.68
C GLU A 165 -5.82 -3.72 -3.18
N ALA A 166 -6.54 -4.77 -3.57
CA ALA A 166 -6.78 -5.08 -4.97
C ALA A 166 -7.55 -3.96 -5.71
N VAL A 167 -8.50 -3.30 -5.04
CA VAL A 167 -9.21 -2.14 -5.61
C VAL A 167 -8.28 -0.93 -5.75
N ALA A 168 -7.42 -0.67 -4.76
CA ALA A 168 -6.41 0.38 -4.86
C ALA A 168 -5.41 0.14 -6.01
N ASP A 169 -5.00 -1.12 -6.21
CA ASP A 169 -4.15 -1.51 -7.35
C ASP A 169 -4.88 -1.31 -8.68
N TYR A 170 -6.16 -1.71 -8.78
CA TYR A 170 -7.00 -1.46 -9.95
C TYR A 170 -7.07 0.04 -10.28
N GLN A 171 -7.34 0.90 -9.30
CA GLN A 171 -7.43 2.36 -9.49
C GLN A 171 -6.10 2.96 -9.98
N ALA A 172 -4.98 2.49 -9.42
CA ALA A 172 -3.65 2.92 -9.89
C ALA A 172 -3.39 2.49 -11.34
N ILE A 173 -3.76 1.25 -11.69
CA ILE A 173 -3.61 0.71 -13.05
C ILE A 173 -4.49 1.44 -14.07
N ASP A 174 -5.67 1.92 -13.67
CA ASP A 174 -6.57 2.64 -14.57
C ASP A 174 -5.99 3.98 -15.06
N THR A 175 -5.01 4.53 -14.33
CA THR A 175 -4.25 5.72 -14.76
C THR A 175 -3.21 5.46 -15.85
N LEU A 176 -2.84 4.19 -16.09
CA LEU A 176 -1.84 3.83 -17.09
C LEU A 176 -2.33 4.13 -18.50
N ASN A 177 -1.39 4.50 -19.37
CA ASN A 177 -1.64 4.55 -20.80
C ASN A 177 -1.83 3.17 -21.42
N ALA A 178 -2.55 3.10 -22.54
CA ALA A 178 -2.96 1.83 -23.15
C ALA A 178 -1.78 0.96 -23.61
N THR A 179 -0.62 1.54 -23.91
CA THR A 179 0.53 0.87 -24.54
C THR A 179 1.59 0.39 -23.56
N GLY A 180 1.68 0.99 -22.37
CA GLY A 180 2.81 0.84 -21.44
C GLY A 180 4.12 1.49 -21.95
N GLU A 181 4.06 2.27 -23.02
CA GLU A 181 5.21 2.90 -23.68
C GLU A 181 5.36 4.38 -23.31
N VAL A 182 6.61 4.83 -23.21
CA VAL A 182 6.94 6.24 -22.92
C VAL A 182 6.50 7.11 -24.10
N GLY A 183 5.85 8.24 -23.81
CA GLY A 183 5.47 9.24 -24.82
C GLY A 183 4.00 9.25 -25.23
N SER A 184 3.20 8.28 -24.79
CA SER A 184 1.75 8.24 -25.06
C SER A 184 0.92 8.24 -23.77
N GLY A 185 1.06 9.24 -22.89
CA GLY A 185 0.45 9.27 -21.55
C GLY A 185 1.39 8.66 -20.49
N GLU A 186 0.86 8.18 -19.37
CA GLU A 186 1.68 7.62 -18.27
C GLU A 186 1.98 6.12 -18.48
N PRO A 187 3.23 5.71 -18.79
CA PRO A 187 3.59 4.30 -19.06
C PRO A 187 3.67 3.45 -17.78
N VAL A 188 3.85 4.11 -16.64
CA VAL A 188 3.91 3.50 -15.32
C VAL A 188 3.07 4.31 -14.35
N ALA A 189 2.51 3.62 -13.37
CA ALA A 189 1.89 4.22 -12.20
C ALA A 189 2.70 3.79 -10.98
N VAL A 190 2.76 4.67 -9.99
CA VAL A 190 3.54 4.48 -8.78
C VAL A 190 2.63 4.80 -7.61
N ARG A 191 2.59 3.91 -6.61
CA ARG A 191 1.83 4.14 -5.37
C ARG A 191 2.68 3.78 -4.18
N ALA A 192 3.01 4.75 -3.35
CA ALA A 192 3.71 4.59 -2.09
C ALA A 192 2.71 4.51 -0.93
N PHE A 193 2.97 3.62 0.02
CA PHE A 193 2.10 3.42 1.19
C PHE A 193 2.89 2.85 2.37
N ARG A 194 2.26 2.84 3.55
CA ARG A 194 2.73 2.13 4.74
C ARG A 194 1.63 1.17 5.20
N SER A 195 2.05 0.03 5.71
CA SER A 195 1.20 -0.88 6.49
C SER A 195 1.47 -0.69 7.98
N ASP A 196 0.54 -1.17 8.82
CA ASP A 196 0.68 -1.15 10.28
C ASP A 196 1.91 -1.93 10.80
N ARG A 197 2.52 -2.76 9.95
CA ARG A 197 3.71 -3.56 10.28
C ARG A 197 5.02 -2.84 9.97
N ASP A 198 4.97 -1.74 9.22
CA ASP A 198 6.17 -1.05 8.77
C ASP A 198 6.69 -0.10 9.87
N GLY A 199 8.01 -0.10 10.08
CA GLY A 199 8.67 0.81 11.02
C GLY A 199 8.66 2.26 10.53
N THR A 200 9.11 3.18 11.39
CA THR A 200 9.19 4.61 11.05
C THR A 200 10.12 4.93 9.88
N LEU A 201 11.10 4.06 9.62
CA LEU A 201 12.04 4.16 8.50
C LEU A 201 11.60 3.40 7.25
N ASN A 202 10.52 2.63 7.35
CA ASN A 202 10.08 1.76 6.26
C ASN A 202 8.85 2.33 5.57
N PHE A 203 8.80 2.14 4.27
CA PHE A 203 7.59 2.32 3.49
C PHE A 203 7.65 1.39 2.28
N ARG A 204 6.52 1.21 1.63
CA ARG A 204 6.38 0.37 0.46
C ARG A 204 6.06 1.25 -0.73
N PHE A 205 6.42 0.78 -1.91
CA PHE A 205 5.79 1.29 -3.12
C PHE A 205 5.49 0.18 -4.11
N LYS A 206 4.43 0.36 -4.87
CA LYS A 206 4.06 -0.48 -5.99
C LYS A 206 4.30 0.26 -7.31
N LEU A 207 4.92 -0.45 -8.24
CA LEU A 207 5.10 -0.04 -9.63
C LEU A 207 4.17 -0.88 -10.52
N TYR A 208 3.35 -0.22 -11.31
CA TYR A 208 2.41 -0.85 -12.23
C TYR A 208 2.82 -0.58 -13.67
N ARG A 209 2.78 -1.60 -14.53
CA ARG A 209 3.10 -1.45 -15.95
C ARG A 209 2.33 -2.44 -16.81
N ARG A 210 1.77 -1.98 -17.94
CA ARG A 210 1.20 -2.85 -18.99
C ARG A 210 2.31 -3.47 -19.85
N GLY A 211 2.13 -4.72 -20.28
CA GLY A 211 3.07 -5.39 -21.18
C GLY A 211 4.10 -6.22 -20.42
N SER A 212 5.39 -5.99 -20.66
CA SER A 212 6.45 -6.82 -20.05
C SER A 212 6.76 -6.41 -18.62
N ALA A 213 7.12 -7.40 -17.79
CA ALA A 213 7.66 -7.18 -16.46
C ALA A 213 8.82 -6.18 -16.48
N VAL A 214 8.93 -5.40 -15.42
CA VAL A 214 9.99 -4.41 -15.28
C VAL A 214 11.26 -5.08 -14.78
N PRO A 215 12.40 -4.98 -15.48
CA PRO A 215 13.67 -5.45 -14.96
C PRO A 215 14.05 -4.68 -13.69
N LEU A 216 14.47 -5.40 -12.65
CA LEU A 216 14.96 -4.78 -11.41
C LEU A 216 16.17 -3.87 -11.66
N SER A 217 16.97 -4.16 -12.68
CA SER A 217 18.10 -3.31 -13.12
C SER A 217 17.68 -1.90 -13.51
N ASP A 218 16.42 -1.69 -13.85
CA ASP A 218 15.91 -0.39 -14.31
C ASP A 218 15.31 0.40 -13.14
N VAL A 219 14.86 -0.28 -12.08
CA VAL A 219 14.20 0.31 -10.91
C VAL A 219 15.20 0.59 -9.79
N LEU A 220 16.04 -0.38 -9.45
CA LEU A 220 16.92 -0.30 -8.29
C LEU A 220 17.90 0.90 -8.35
N PRO A 221 18.47 1.29 -9.52
CA PRO A 221 19.32 2.46 -9.59
C PRO A 221 18.58 3.76 -9.20
N ILE A 222 17.33 3.93 -9.64
CA ILE A 222 16.52 5.12 -9.32
C ILE A 222 16.32 5.23 -7.81
N LEU A 223 16.00 4.11 -7.16
CA LEU A 223 15.81 4.06 -5.70
C LEU A 223 17.12 4.33 -4.95
N ALA A 224 18.24 3.78 -5.43
CA ALA A 224 19.55 4.00 -4.86
C ALA A 224 19.98 5.47 -4.96
N ASP A 225 19.73 6.13 -6.10
CA ASP A 225 19.98 7.56 -6.31
C ASP A 225 19.10 8.45 -5.41
N MET A 226 17.91 7.98 -5.04
CA MET A 226 17.06 8.61 -4.02
C MET A 226 17.54 8.32 -2.57
N GLY A 227 18.63 7.56 -2.40
CA GLY A 227 19.18 7.20 -1.09
C GLY A 227 18.38 6.15 -0.33
N LEU A 228 17.52 5.40 -1.03
CA LEU A 228 16.68 4.35 -0.45
C LEU A 228 17.34 2.99 -0.59
N LYS A 229 17.15 2.12 0.41
CA LYS A 229 17.54 0.72 0.33
C LYS A 229 16.33 -0.13 0.01
N THR A 230 16.45 -0.98 -0.99
CA THR A 230 15.42 -2.00 -1.26
C THR A 230 15.71 -3.22 -0.40
N LEU A 231 14.75 -3.61 0.44
CA LEU A 231 14.86 -4.77 1.33
C LEU A 231 14.31 -6.02 0.66
N GLU A 232 13.09 -5.94 0.14
CA GLU A 232 12.35 -7.07 -0.44
C GLU A 232 11.54 -6.60 -1.65
N GLU A 233 11.25 -7.52 -2.57
CA GLU A 233 10.41 -7.29 -3.75
C GLU A 233 9.41 -8.45 -3.92
N TRP A 234 8.20 -8.11 -4.35
CA TRP A 234 7.18 -9.06 -4.74
C TRP A 234 6.54 -8.65 -6.08
N GLY A 235 6.76 -9.48 -7.09
CA GLY A 235 6.19 -9.31 -8.42
C GLY A 235 4.94 -10.17 -8.64
N TYR A 236 3.91 -9.57 -9.24
CA TYR A 236 2.67 -10.23 -9.64
C TYR A 236 2.31 -9.88 -11.08
N ALA A 237 1.79 -10.86 -11.80
CA ALA A 237 1.23 -10.68 -13.14
C ALA A 237 -0.30 -10.77 -13.07
N LEU A 238 -0.96 -9.66 -13.33
CA LEU A 238 -2.42 -9.53 -13.33
C LEU A 238 -2.96 -9.72 -14.75
N LYS A 239 -4.06 -10.46 -14.85
CA LYS A 239 -4.67 -10.84 -16.15
C LYS A 239 -6.13 -10.39 -16.25
N PRO A 240 -6.38 -9.07 -16.40
CA PRO A 240 -7.74 -8.57 -16.60
C PRO A 240 -8.36 -9.12 -17.88
N ALA A 241 -9.65 -9.41 -17.84
CA ALA A 241 -10.35 -9.97 -19.00
C ALA A 241 -10.35 -8.99 -20.18
N GLY A 242 -9.83 -9.42 -21.33
CA GLY A 242 -9.81 -8.63 -22.57
C GLY A 242 -8.61 -7.69 -22.74
N ASP A 243 -7.71 -7.65 -21.76
CA ASP A 243 -6.55 -6.77 -21.74
C ASP A 243 -5.22 -7.54 -21.74
N PRO A 244 -4.11 -6.92 -22.18
CA PRO A 244 -2.77 -7.44 -21.96
C PRO A 244 -2.45 -7.66 -20.48
N GLU A 245 -1.47 -8.51 -20.21
CA GLU A 245 -0.95 -8.72 -18.86
C GLU A 245 -0.38 -7.41 -18.27
N ILE A 246 -0.60 -7.22 -16.98
CA ILE A 246 -0.17 -6.05 -16.23
C ILE A 246 0.68 -6.52 -15.07
N HIS A 247 1.90 -6.02 -14.97
CA HIS A 247 2.82 -6.37 -13.91
C HIS A 247 2.74 -5.36 -12.77
N VAL A 248 2.70 -5.88 -11.55
CA VAL A 248 2.75 -5.13 -10.30
C VAL A 248 3.96 -5.59 -9.53
N HIS A 249 4.84 -4.66 -9.17
CA HIS A 249 6.01 -4.91 -8.35
C HIS A 249 5.90 -4.10 -7.06
N GLU A 250 5.73 -4.77 -5.92
CA GLU A 250 5.84 -4.13 -4.61
C GLU A 250 7.28 -4.21 -4.11
N PHE A 251 7.81 -3.10 -3.65
CA PHE A 251 9.10 -3.01 -2.98
C PHE A 251 8.90 -2.57 -1.53
N LEU A 252 9.53 -3.29 -0.61
CA LEU A 252 9.73 -2.81 0.76
C LEU A 252 11.04 -2.03 0.81
N LEU A 253 10.95 -0.76 1.20
CA LEU A 253 12.08 0.15 1.27
C LEU A 253 12.43 0.49 2.72
N GLU A 254 13.72 0.76 2.94
CA GLU A 254 14.24 1.44 4.12
C GLU A 254 14.79 2.79 3.67
N ASP A 255 14.35 3.87 4.33
CA ASP A 255 15.02 5.15 4.31
C ASP A 255 15.92 5.27 5.55
N PRO A 256 17.26 5.14 5.41
CA PRO A 256 18.18 5.24 6.54
C PRO A 256 18.16 6.60 7.25
N ARG A 257 17.59 7.63 6.61
CA ARG A 257 17.49 9.00 7.15
C ARG A 257 16.04 9.42 7.39
N GLY A 258 15.08 8.51 7.24
CA GLY A 258 13.64 8.82 7.29
C GLY A 258 13.07 9.01 8.70
N GLY A 259 13.90 9.02 9.75
CA GLY A 259 13.45 9.00 11.15
C GLY A 259 12.58 10.19 11.52
N ASP A 260 12.89 11.36 10.96
CA ASP A 260 12.18 12.62 11.21
C ASP A 260 11.27 13.04 10.04
N LEU A 261 11.19 12.24 8.97
CA LEU A 261 10.38 12.56 7.78
C LEU A 261 8.93 12.14 7.99
N SER A 262 8.00 13.06 7.71
CA SER A 262 6.57 12.73 7.64
C SER A 262 6.26 12.03 6.32
N PHE A 263 5.80 10.78 6.39
CA PHE A 263 5.46 10.00 5.19
C PHE A 263 4.42 10.70 4.32
N ASP A 264 3.40 11.30 4.94
CA ASP A 264 2.33 12.00 4.22
C ASP A 264 2.86 13.19 3.39
N THR A 265 3.96 13.82 3.83
CA THR A 265 4.58 14.93 3.09
C THR A 265 5.47 14.48 1.94
N VAL A 266 6.01 13.25 1.99
CA VAL A 266 6.97 12.75 1.00
C VAL A 266 6.37 11.74 0.03
N ARG A 267 5.19 11.18 0.33
CA ARG A 267 4.51 10.17 -0.49
C ARG A 267 4.31 10.65 -1.93
N ASP A 268 3.53 11.71 -2.11
CA ASP A 268 3.18 12.20 -3.45
C ASP A 268 4.42 12.76 -4.20
N PRO A 269 5.34 13.51 -3.54
CA PRO A 269 6.59 13.91 -4.18
C PRO A 269 7.45 12.73 -4.65
N PHE A 270 7.56 11.66 -3.85
CA PHE A 270 8.30 10.45 -4.22
C PHE A 270 7.69 9.78 -5.45
N GLU A 271 6.36 9.55 -5.46
CA GLU A 271 5.66 8.94 -6.58
C GLU A 271 5.88 9.74 -7.88
N ALA A 272 5.72 11.06 -7.80
CA ALA A 272 5.92 11.96 -8.93
C ALA A 272 7.38 11.97 -9.42
N ALA A 273 8.36 11.94 -8.50
CA ALA A 273 9.78 11.92 -8.84
C ALA A 273 10.19 10.61 -9.50
N PHE A 274 9.74 9.46 -8.97
CA PHE A 274 10.03 8.17 -9.56
C PHE A 274 9.46 8.10 -10.98
N ALA A 275 8.18 8.47 -11.15
CA ALA A 275 7.55 8.51 -12.47
C ALA A 275 8.27 9.49 -13.43
N ALA A 276 8.75 10.64 -12.95
CA ALA A 276 9.47 11.59 -13.77
C ALA A 276 10.83 11.04 -14.25
N VAL A 277 11.61 10.39 -13.37
CA VAL A 277 12.88 9.74 -13.75
C VAL A 277 12.60 8.61 -14.74
N TRP A 278 11.61 7.77 -14.46
CA TRP A 278 11.22 6.66 -15.34
C TRP A 278 10.87 7.13 -16.76
N ASN A 279 10.14 8.24 -16.86
CA ASN A 279 9.75 8.84 -18.13
C ASN A 279 10.87 9.65 -18.81
N GLY A 280 12.08 9.72 -18.23
CA GLY A 280 13.18 10.52 -18.76
C GLY A 280 12.94 12.04 -18.69
N ARG A 281 12.02 12.50 -17.83
CA ARG A 281 11.73 13.94 -17.62
C ARG A 281 12.78 14.63 -16.74
N THR A 282 13.56 13.85 -15.99
CA THR A 282 14.63 14.29 -15.11
C THR A 282 15.70 13.20 -15.04
N GLU A 283 16.95 13.57 -14.74
CA GLU A 283 18.03 12.60 -14.57
C GLU A 283 17.89 11.78 -13.29
N SER A 284 18.49 10.58 -13.29
CA SER A 284 18.71 9.76 -12.10
C SER A 284 20.09 10.07 -11.52
N ASP A 285 20.13 10.81 -10.41
CA ASP A 285 21.34 11.08 -9.63
C ASP A 285 20.99 11.45 -8.17
N GLY A 286 22.01 11.68 -7.34
CA GLY A 286 21.86 11.94 -5.91
C GLY A 286 21.03 13.17 -5.54
N PHE A 287 20.78 14.10 -6.47
CA PHE A 287 19.85 15.21 -6.24
C PHE A 287 18.40 14.73 -6.07
N ASN A 288 18.04 13.54 -6.57
CA ASN A 288 16.71 12.98 -6.38
C ASN A 288 16.40 12.71 -4.89
N ARG A 289 17.42 12.53 -4.04
CA ARG A 289 17.26 12.47 -2.58
C ARG A 289 16.59 13.71 -2.01
N LEU A 290 16.76 14.88 -2.63
CA LEU A 290 16.20 16.14 -2.14
C LEU A 290 14.67 16.15 -2.14
N VAL A 291 14.02 15.35 -2.99
CA VAL A 291 12.57 15.19 -2.98
C VAL A 291 12.09 14.69 -1.63
N LEU A 292 12.76 13.67 -1.08
CA LEU A 292 12.45 13.09 0.22
C LEU A 292 12.90 14.01 1.36
N GLU A 293 14.12 14.54 1.27
CA GLU A 293 14.72 15.34 2.36
C GLU A 293 14.01 16.69 2.55
N LEU A 294 13.56 17.30 1.46
CA LEU A 294 12.97 18.63 1.49
C LEU A 294 11.44 18.60 1.44
N GLY A 295 10.82 17.49 1.01
CA GLY A 295 9.39 17.40 0.73
C GLY A 295 8.97 18.20 -0.50
N VAL A 296 9.89 18.36 -1.46
CA VAL A 296 9.72 19.20 -2.66
C VAL A 296 9.44 18.35 -3.89
N ASN A 297 8.85 18.95 -4.93
CA ASN A 297 8.59 18.21 -6.16
C ASN A 297 9.89 17.96 -6.97
N TRP A 298 9.84 17.03 -7.91
CA TRP A 298 11.00 16.66 -8.72
C TRP A 298 11.54 17.80 -9.59
N ARG A 299 10.71 18.77 -10.00
CA ARG A 299 11.17 19.93 -10.78
C ARG A 299 12.04 20.85 -9.93
N GLU A 300 11.70 21.03 -8.65
CA GLU A 300 12.52 21.80 -7.71
C GLU A 300 13.87 21.13 -7.46
N ALA A 301 13.90 19.81 -7.30
CA ALA A 301 15.15 19.05 -7.24
C ALA A 301 15.97 19.20 -8.54
N ALA A 302 15.32 19.14 -9.71
CA ALA A 302 15.95 19.34 -11.01
C ALA A 302 16.48 20.78 -11.21
N LEU A 303 15.81 21.79 -10.65
CA LEU A 303 16.30 23.16 -10.60
C LEU A 303 17.61 23.24 -9.81
N ILE A 304 17.65 22.67 -8.61
CA ILE A 304 18.87 22.63 -7.79
C ILE A 304 20.00 21.91 -8.53
N ARG A 305 19.71 20.75 -9.14
CA ARG A 305 20.68 20.03 -10.00
C ARG A 305 21.23 20.92 -11.10
N THR A 306 20.35 21.66 -11.79
CA THR A 306 20.74 22.55 -12.89
C THR A 306 21.68 23.64 -12.40
N LEU A 307 21.37 24.27 -11.26
CA LEU A 307 22.21 25.29 -10.64
C LEU A 307 23.59 24.71 -10.26
N ALA A 308 23.61 23.54 -9.63
CA ALA A 308 24.83 22.83 -9.23
C ALA A 308 25.72 22.47 -10.43
N ARG A 309 25.14 21.90 -11.50
CA ARG A 309 25.87 21.54 -12.72
C ARG A 309 26.39 22.77 -13.47
N TYR A 310 25.62 23.86 -13.53
CA TYR A 310 26.09 25.12 -14.11
C TYR A 310 27.29 25.69 -13.34
N ARG A 311 27.24 25.65 -11.99
CA ARG A 311 28.36 26.06 -11.14
C ARG A 311 29.62 25.24 -11.38
N GLN A 312 29.47 23.92 -11.49
CA GLN A 312 30.58 23.02 -11.79
C GLN A 312 31.28 23.33 -13.12
N GLN A 313 30.57 23.86 -14.12
CA GLN A 313 31.16 24.30 -15.39
C GLN A 313 31.87 25.67 -15.30
N THR A 314 31.47 26.52 -14.36
CA THR A 314 31.88 27.94 -14.32
C THR A 314 32.88 28.28 -13.22
N GLY A 315 33.31 27.34 -12.38
CA GLY A 315 34.33 27.60 -11.35
C GLY A 315 34.83 26.39 -10.56
N LEU A 316 35.72 26.67 -9.59
CA LEU A 316 36.27 25.69 -8.63
C LEU A 316 35.26 25.37 -7.52
N ASP A 317 34.13 24.78 -7.91
CA ASP A 317 33.07 24.33 -7.00
C ASP A 317 33.40 22.97 -6.35
N PRO A 318 32.88 22.71 -5.14
CA PRO A 318 32.94 21.37 -4.56
C PRO A 318 32.37 20.32 -5.51
N SER A 319 32.78 19.06 -5.36
CA SER A 319 32.27 17.97 -6.18
C SER A 319 30.75 17.84 -6.05
N GLN A 320 30.10 17.23 -7.03
CA GLN A 320 28.65 16.99 -7.01
C GLN A 320 28.22 16.30 -5.71
N ALA A 321 28.95 15.26 -5.28
CA ALA A 321 28.67 14.54 -4.03
C ALA A 321 28.68 15.47 -2.80
N VAL A 322 29.61 16.43 -2.73
CA VAL A 322 29.67 17.42 -1.63
C VAL A 322 28.53 18.42 -1.71
N GLN A 323 28.10 18.80 -2.91
CA GLN A 323 26.93 19.68 -3.08
C GLN A 323 25.64 18.97 -2.66
N GLU A 324 25.44 17.72 -3.08
CA GLU A 324 24.32 16.87 -2.67
C GLU A 324 24.29 16.68 -1.15
N GLU A 325 25.45 16.37 -0.54
CA GLU A 325 25.59 16.25 0.90
C GLU A 325 25.24 17.55 1.63
N ALA A 326 25.75 18.70 1.17
CA ALA A 326 25.45 19.99 1.77
C ALA A 326 23.95 20.35 1.72
N LEU A 327 23.30 20.11 0.58
CA LEU A 327 21.86 20.40 0.41
C LEU A 327 20.99 19.47 1.28
N ARG A 328 21.41 18.21 1.43
CA ARG A 328 20.72 17.23 2.26
C ARG A 328 20.91 17.49 3.75
N ASP A 329 22.12 17.85 4.18
CA ASP A 329 22.44 18.03 5.60
C ASP A 329 21.99 19.41 6.14
N TYR A 330 21.72 20.38 5.25
CA TYR A 330 21.17 21.69 5.59
C TYR A 330 19.85 21.96 4.84
N PRO A 331 18.78 21.19 5.13
CA PRO A 331 17.52 21.25 4.38
C PRO A 331 16.78 22.59 4.54
N THR A 332 16.99 23.30 5.65
CA THR A 332 16.46 24.66 5.86
C THR A 332 17.09 25.67 4.89
N VAL A 333 18.40 25.60 4.68
CA VAL A 333 19.11 26.44 3.70
C VAL A 333 18.66 26.09 2.28
N ALA A 334 18.55 24.80 1.95
CA ALA A 334 18.09 24.36 0.63
C ALA A 334 16.68 24.87 0.31
N ARG A 335 15.73 24.76 1.26
CA ARG A 335 14.38 25.32 1.13
C ARG A 335 14.40 26.84 0.99
N ALA A 336 15.25 27.54 1.74
CA ALA A 336 15.37 28.99 1.61
C ALA A 336 15.92 29.42 0.23
N ILE A 337 16.84 28.64 -0.36
CA ILE A 337 17.34 28.87 -1.73
C ILE A 337 16.21 28.68 -2.76
N LEU A 338 15.38 27.64 -2.61
CA LEU A 338 14.20 27.44 -3.47
C LEU A 338 13.20 28.58 -3.32
N ALA A 339 12.90 28.99 -2.09
CA ALA A 339 12.01 30.12 -1.82
C ALA A 339 12.54 31.43 -2.41
N LEU A 340 13.86 31.66 -2.38
CA LEU A 340 14.49 32.81 -3.03
C LEU A 340 14.33 32.76 -4.55
N PHE A 341 14.47 31.59 -5.16
CA PHE A 341 14.24 31.45 -6.60
C PHE A 341 12.77 31.72 -6.95
N ASP A 342 11.85 31.17 -6.17
CA ASP A 342 10.41 31.34 -6.37
C ASP A 342 9.98 32.81 -6.21
N ALA A 343 10.42 33.47 -5.15
CA ALA A 343 10.15 34.89 -4.92
C ALA A 343 10.66 35.79 -6.06
N LYS A 344 11.76 35.41 -6.74
CA LYS A 344 12.27 36.17 -7.88
C LYS A 344 11.43 35.94 -9.14
N PHE A 345 11.04 34.70 -9.42
CA PHE A 345 10.64 34.29 -10.77
C PHE A 345 9.21 33.76 -10.89
N SER A 346 8.53 33.44 -9.80
CA SER A 346 7.18 32.90 -9.83
C SER A 346 6.22 33.85 -10.56
N PRO A 347 5.51 33.38 -11.60
CA PRO A 347 4.50 34.19 -12.28
C PRO A 347 3.28 34.43 -11.39
N ASP A 348 2.97 33.50 -10.50
CA ASP A 348 1.77 33.51 -9.66
C ASP A 348 1.80 34.62 -8.59
N ALA A 349 3.00 35.04 -8.17
CA ALA A 349 3.17 36.14 -7.22
C ALA A 349 2.71 37.51 -7.77
N GLY A 350 2.56 37.66 -9.09
CA GLY A 350 2.19 38.93 -9.73
C GLY A 350 3.22 40.06 -9.51
N GLY A 351 2.89 41.28 -9.94
CA GLY A 351 3.76 42.45 -9.79
C GLY A 351 4.99 42.49 -10.72
N ASP A 352 5.72 43.60 -10.69
CA ASP A 352 6.97 43.75 -11.44
C ASP A 352 8.18 43.29 -10.60
N ALA A 353 9.38 43.28 -11.20
CA ALA A 353 10.58 42.87 -10.50
C ALA A 353 10.90 43.79 -9.30
N ALA A 354 10.52 45.07 -9.36
CA ALA A 354 10.78 46.04 -8.30
C ALA A 354 9.91 45.77 -7.07
N SER A 355 8.65 45.35 -7.26
CA SER A 355 7.76 45.03 -6.13
C SER A 355 8.22 43.82 -5.32
N ARG A 356 9.06 42.95 -5.90
CA ARG A 356 9.57 41.72 -5.25
C ARG A 356 10.92 41.93 -4.56
N GLU A 357 11.60 43.05 -4.79
CA GLU A 357 13.00 43.26 -4.38
C GLU A 357 13.20 43.25 -2.87
N ALA A 358 12.22 43.75 -2.10
CA ALA A 358 12.24 43.70 -0.64
C ALA A 358 12.25 42.24 -0.12
N THR A 359 11.30 41.42 -0.56
CA THR A 359 11.21 40.00 -0.18
C THR A 359 12.45 39.21 -0.58
N VAL A 360 12.99 39.48 -1.77
CA VAL A 360 14.23 38.86 -2.26
C VAL A 360 15.42 39.24 -1.37
N THR A 361 15.50 40.48 -0.91
CA THR A 361 16.56 40.96 -0.01
C THR A 361 16.44 40.33 1.38
N ASP A 362 15.22 40.20 1.90
CA ASP A 362 14.95 39.56 3.19
C ASP A 362 15.32 38.07 3.15
N LEU A 363 14.92 37.34 2.10
CA LEU A 363 15.30 35.94 1.90
C LEU A 363 16.81 35.75 1.73
N ALA A 364 17.48 36.64 0.99
CA ALA A 364 18.93 36.59 0.84
C ALA A 364 19.66 36.83 2.18
N THR A 365 19.15 37.74 3.02
CA THR A 365 19.67 37.99 4.37
C THR A 365 19.45 36.77 5.25
N HIS A 366 18.24 36.21 5.24
CA HIS A 366 17.90 35.01 5.99
C HIS A 366 18.81 33.81 5.63
N ILE A 367 19.09 33.60 4.34
CA ILE A 367 20.03 32.56 3.90
C ILE A 367 21.43 32.82 4.48
N ASN A 368 21.91 34.07 4.48
CA ASN A 368 23.23 34.40 5.04
C ASN A 368 23.33 34.13 6.55
N ASP A 369 22.22 34.32 7.28
CA ASP A 369 22.13 33.99 8.70
C ASP A 369 22.18 32.48 8.92
N LEU A 370 21.39 31.70 8.16
CA LEU A 370 21.41 30.24 8.22
C LEU A 370 22.79 29.66 7.87
N LEU A 371 23.52 30.29 6.96
CA LEU A 371 24.88 29.87 6.59
C LEU A 371 25.89 30.00 7.74
N GLN A 372 25.62 30.81 8.78
CA GLN A 372 26.52 30.90 9.94
C GLN A 372 26.58 29.60 10.75
N ASP A 373 25.54 28.77 10.68
CA ASP A 373 25.46 27.50 11.39
C ASP A 373 26.10 26.34 10.60
N VAL A 374 26.61 26.60 9.39
CA VAL A 374 27.23 25.59 8.53
C VAL A 374 28.66 25.31 8.98
N LYS A 375 28.90 24.10 9.48
CA LYS A 375 30.18 23.72 10.10
C LYS A 375 31.30 23.43 9.08
N SER A 376 30.94 22.90 7.91
CA SER A 376 31.89 22.52 6.88
C SER A 376 32.12 23.67 5.91
N LEU A 377 33.38 24.06 5.71
CA LEU A 377 33.75 25.12 4.77
C LEU A 377 33.29 24.78 3.34
N ASP A 378 33.39 23.53 2.94
CA ASP A 378 32.96 23.11 1.60
C ASP A 378 31.44 23.15 1.46
N HIS A 379 30.69 22.84 2.53
CA HIS A 379 29.22 22.94 2.52
C HIS A 379 28.78 24.40 2.47
N ASP A 380 29.39 25.29 3.27
CA ASP A 380 29.11 26.74 3.21
C ASP A 380 29.39 27.26 1.81
N LYS A 381 30.55 26.91 1.24
CA LYS A 381 30.96 27.35 -0.08
C LYS A 381 29.98 26.88 -1.17
N ALA A 382 29.50 25.64 -1.11
CA ALA A 382 28.50 25.11 -2.02
C ALA A 382 27.17 25.90 -1.92
N LEU A 383 26.59 25.96 -0.72
CA LEU A 383 25.28 26.58 -0.49
C LEU A 383 25.30 28.09 -0.76
N ARG A 384 26.35 28.78 -0.31
CA ARG A 384 26.55 30.22 -0.56
C ARG A 384 26.62 30.54 -2.04
N ARG A 385 27.33 29.71 -2.82
CA ARG A 385 27.46 29.93 -4.27
C ARG A 385 26.18 29.62 -5.03
N LEU A 386 25.41 28.63 -4.60
CA LEU A 386 24.08 28.38 -5.15
C LEU A 386 23.15 29.58 -4.89
N SER A 387 23.13 30.11 -3.66
CA SER A 387 22.35 31.32 -3.33
C SER A 387 22.77 32.53 -4.17
N LEU A 388 24.08 32.80 -4.27
CA LEU A 388 24.60 33.90 -5.10
C LEU A 388 24.26 33.72 -6.59
N LEU A 389 24.27 32.49 -7.09
CA LEU A 389 23.84 32.21 -8.47
C LEU A 389 22.37 32.58 -8.66
N VAL A 390 21.47 32.14 -7.79
CA VAL A 390 20.04 32.50 -7.84
C VAL A 390 19.84 34.02 -7.84
N GLN A 391 20.60 34.74 -7.01
CA GLN A 391 20.55 36.20 -6.97
C GLN A 391 20.99 36.84 -8.30
N ALA A 392 22.00 36.26 -8.96
CA ALA A 392 22.55 36.75 -10.23
C ALA A 392 21.65 36.46 -11.46
N ILE A 393 20.79 35.44 -11.40
CA ILE A 393 19.88 35.10 -12.50
C ILE A 393 18.95 36.29 -12.80
N LYS A 394 18.75 36.57 -14.09
CA LYS A 394 17.88 37.66 -14.58
C LYS A 394 16.62 37.17 -15.28
N ARG A 395 16.65 35.97 -15.87
CA ARG A 395 15.54 35.37 -16.63
C ARG A 395 15.59 33.86 -16.45
N THR A 396 14.42 33.22 -16.51
CA THR A 396 14.27 31.77 -16.43
C THR A 396 13.11 31.33 -17.32
N ASN A 397 13.16 30.07 -17.76
CA ASN A 397 12.08 29.35 -18.44
C ASN A 397 11.59 28.15 -17.60
N TYR A 398 11.80 28.22 -16.29
CA TYR A 398 11.47 27.13 -15.36
C TYR A 398 9.96 26.95 -15.16
N TYR A 399 9.20 28.05 -15.10
CA TYR A 399 7.73 28.05 -15.12
C TYR A 399 7.25 28.02 -16.56
#